data_AF-A0A2P5A639-F1
#
_entry.id   AF-A0A2P5A639-F1
#
_cell.length_a   1.000
_cell.length_b   1.000
_cell.length_c   1.000
_cell.angle_alpha   90.00
_cell.angle_beta   90.00
_cell.angle_gamma   90.00
#
_symmetry.space_group_name_H-M   'P 1'
#
loop_
_entity.id
_entity.type
_entity.pdbx_description
1 polymer ?
#
loop_
_entity_poly.entity_id
_entity_poly.type
_entity_poly.pdbx_seq_one_letter_code
_entity_poly.pdbx_strand_id
1 'polypeptide(L)'
;MDIILDKVQPKVTCDMNGYLIHLYSSKEVYMVVKDMGSDKSPSLDGLSAMFYQNCWHIIGLSVIRVVLDLLYGYANSHSVNSTLVVLIPKV
;
A
#
# COMPACT_ATOMS: atom_id res chain seq x y z
N MET A 1 -33.96 3.13 1.53
CA MET A 1 -32.73 2.37 1.18
C MET A 1 -32.60 1.11 2.05
N ASP A 2 -33.18 1.14 3.25
CA ASP A 2 -33.04 0.11 4.29
C ASP A 2 -33.72 -1.24 3.97
N ILE A 3 -34.84 -1.24 3.22
CA ILE A 3 -35.61 -2.45 2.89
C ILE A 3 -34.79 -3.45 2.04
N ILE A 4 -33.82 -2.95 1.26
CA ILE A 4 -32.98 -3.77 0.37
C ILE A 4 -31.80 -4.38 1.14
N LEU A 5 -31.20 -3.63 2.07
CA LEU A 5 -30.06 -4.09 2.87
C LEU A 5 -30.46 -5.22 3.83
N ASP A 6 -31.71 -5.20 4.33
CA ASP A 6 -32.27 -6.23 5.21
C ASP A 6 -32.40 -7.61 4.52
N LYS A 7 -32.34 -7.66 3.18
CA LYS A 7 -32.32 -8.90 2.39
C LYS A 7 -30.92 -9.47 2.17
N VAL A 8 -29.87 -8.72 2.51
CA VAL A 8 -28.48 -9.12 2.33
C VAL A 8 -27.95 -9.69 3.64
N GLN A 9 -27.48 -10.93 3.63
CA GLN A 9 -26.83 -11.50 4.81
C GLN A 9 -25.48 -10.83 5.07
N PRO A 10 -25.24 -10.23 6.26
CA PRO A 10 -23.94 -9.67 6.60
C PRO A 10 -22.87 -10.75 6.60
N LYS A 11 -21.77 -10.52 5.88
CA LYS A 11 -20.58 -11.40 5.88
C LYS A 11 -19.42 -10.83 6.69
N VAL A 12 -19.45 -9.54 6.98
CA VAL A 12 -18.44 -8.83 7.77
C VAL A 12 -18.98 -8.72 9.19
N THR A 13 -18.30 -9.32 10.16
CA THR A 13 -18.66 -9.17 11.58
C THR A 13 -18.28 -7.78 12.08
N CYS A 14 -18.80 -7.38 13.25
CA CYS A 14 -18.41 -6.11 13.88
C CYS A 14 -16.90 -6.03 14.10
N ASP A 15 -16.25 -7.13 14.50
CA ASP A 15 -14.80 -7.18 14.72
C ASP A 15 -14.02 -7.04 13.40
N MET A 16 -14.47 -7.70 12.33
CA MET A 16 -13.88 -7.53 11.00
C MET A 16 -14.03 -6.08 10.52
N ASN A 17 -15.22 -5.49 10.71
CA ASN A 17 -15.45 -4.10 10.33
C ASN A 17 -14.56 -3.16 11.14
N GLY A 18 -14.46 -3.37 12.46
CA GLY A 18 -13.58 -2.61 13.34
C GLY A 18 -12.11 -2.67 12.90
N TYR A 19 -11.65 -3.84 12.46
CA TYR A 19 -10.32 -4.00 11.86
C TYR A 19 -10.18 -3.24 10.54
N LEU A 20 -11.15 -3.38 9.63
CA LEU A 20 -11.11 -2.76 8.29
C LEU A 20 -11.16 -1.22 8.33
N ILE A 21 -11.79 -0.64 9.34
CA ILE A 21 -11.87 0.83 9.52
C ILE A 21 -10.79 1.39 10.45
N HIS A 22 -9.90 0.54 10.97
CA HIS A 22 -8.85 0.98 11.88
C HIS A 22 -7.85 1.90 11.15
N LEU A 23 -7.28 2.85 11.90
CA LEU A 23 -6.26 3.76 11.40
C LEU A 23 -4.98 3.02 11.01
N TYR A 24 -4.39 3.41 9.88
CA TYR A 24 -3.07 2.95 9.47
C TYR A 24 -1.97 3.39 10.45
N SER A 25 -0.97 2.55 10.64
CA SER A 25 0.13 2.80 11.55
C SER A 25 1.48 2.72 10.86
N SER A 26 2.46 3.47 11.40
CA SER A 26 3.86 3.39 10.96
C SER A 26 4.42 1.97 11.02
N LYS A 27 3.94 1.16 11.98
CA LYS A 27 4.33 -0.23 12.15
C LYS A 27 3.84 -1.09 10.98
N GLU A 28 2.60 -0.92 10.54
CA GLU A 28 2.06 -1.63 9.37
C GLU A 28 2.85 -1.27 8.11
N VAL A 29 3.14 0.02 7.89
CA VAL A 29 3.95 0.45 6.75
C VAL A 29 5.32 -0.24 6.75
N TYR A 30 6.00 -0.26 7.90
CA TYR A 30 7.29 -0.95 8.04
C TYR A 30 7.19 -2.46 7.74
N MET A 31 6.20 -3.14 8.32
CA MET A 31 6.02 -4.58 8.12
C MET A 31 5.75 -4.90 6.65
N VAL A 32 4.90 -4.12 5.99
CA VAL A 32 4.59 -4.29 4.56
C VAL A 32 5.86 -4.12 3.71
N VAL A 33 6.67 -3.09 3.96
CA VAL A 33 7.92 -2.89 3.21
C VAL A 33 8.89 -4.06 3.40
N LYS A 34 8.96 -4.64 4.60
CA LYS A 34 9.80 -5.82 4.87
C LYS A 34 9.26 -7.12 4.28
N ASP A 35 7.95 -7.22 4.10
CA ASP A 35 7.28 -8.38 3.49
C ASP A 35 7.34 -8.36 1.95
N MET A 36 7.63 -7.21 1.33
CA MET A 36 7.77 -7.13 -0.13
C MET A 36 8.87 -8.05 -0.65
N GLY A 37 8.58 -8.81 -1.72
CA GLY A 37 9.61 -9.53 -2.47
C GLY A 37 10.72 -8.60 -2.95
N SER A 38 11.96 -8.91 -2.61
CA SER A 38 13.13 -8.04 -2.84
C SER A 38 13.46 -7.86 -4.33
N ASP A 39 13.11 -8.83 -5.17
CA ASP A 39 13.36 -8.87 -6.61
C ASP A 39 12.24 -8.26 -7.46
N LYS A 40 11.24 -7.63 -6.82
CA LYS A 40 10.16 -6.94 -7.54
C LYS A 40 10.75 -5.93 -8.52
N SER A 41 10.17 -5.89 -9.72
CA SER A 41 10.53 -4.95 -10.77
C SER A 41 10.58 -3.52 -10.21
N PRO A 42 11.64 -2.76 -10.53
CA PRO A 42 11.78 -1.39 -10.06
C PRO A 42 10.68 -0.49 -10.64
N SER A 43 10.42 0.62 -9.95
CA SER A 43 9.60 1.69 -10.51
C SER A 43 10.37 2.45 -11.60
N LEU A 44 9.76 3.50 -12.15
CA LEU A 44 10.39 4.42 -13.12
C LEU A 44 11.71 5.02 -12.62
N ASP A 45 11.94 5.02 -11.31
CA ASP A 45 13.15 5.49 -10.64
C ASP A 45 14.31 4.46 -10.66
N GLY A 46 14.07 3.22 -11.09
CA GLY A 46 15.06 2.15 -11.05
C GLY A 46 15.30 1.54 -9.66
N LEU A 47 14.51 1.93 -8.65
CA LEU A 47 14.65 1.44 -7.28
C LEU A 47 13.72 0.25 -7.03
N SER A 48 14.29 -0.89 -6.64
CA SER A 48 13.53 -2.08 -6.25
C SER A 48 13.14 -2.04 -4.77
N ALA A 49 12.26 -2.95 -4.35
CA ALA A 49 11.90 -3.11 -2.93
C ALA A 49 13.11 -3.32 -2.02
N MET A 50 14.17 -3.98 -2.51
CA MET A 50 15.44 -4.18 -1.79
C MET A 50 16.10 -2.86 -1.36
N PHE A 51 16.01 -1.81 -2.17
CA PHE A 51 16.53 -0.49 -1.80
C PHE A 51 15.83 0.04 -0.55
N TYR A 52 14.50 0.03 -0.54
CA TYR A 52 13.69 0.49 0.59
C TYR A 52 13.93 -0.35 1.85
N GLN A 53 14.14 -1.66 1.69
CA GLN A 53 14.43 -2.56 2.80
C GLN A 53 15.81 -2.32 3.41
N ASN A 54 16.84 -2.12 2.59
CA ASN A 54 18.23 -1.98 3.03
C ASN A 54 18.54 -0.56 3.54
N CYS A 55 17.99 0.47 2.89
CA CYS A 55 18.19 1.87 3.24
C CYS A 55 17.15 2.39 4.24
N TRP A 56 16.33 1.53 4.85
CA TRP A 56 15.24 1.92 5.74
C TRP A 56 15.68 2.84 6.89
N HIS A 57 16.88 2.62 7.43
CA HIS A 57 17.45 3.46 8.50
C HIS A 57 17.70 4.92 8.08
N ILE A 58 17.76 5.20 6.78
CA ILE A 58 17.96 6.53 6.20
C ILE A 58 16.61 7.12 5.76
N ILE A 59 15.83 6.35 5.00
CA ILE A 59 14.63 6.89 4.31
C ILE A 59 13.30 6.49 4.95
N GLY A 60 13.31 5.61 5.95
CA GLY A 60 12.09 4.99 6.49
C GLY A 60 11.09 6.00 7.04
N LEU A 61 11.56 7.05 7.73
CA LEU A 61 10.68 8.11 8.24
C LEU A 61 9.97 8.87 7.12
N SER A 62 10.69 9.19 6.05
CA SER A 62 10.13 9.88 4.87
C SER A 62 9.10 8.99 4.16
N VAL A 63 9.42 7.70 3.99
CA VAL A 63 8.51 6.72 3.38
C VAL A 63 7.24 6.56 4.20
N ILE A 64 7.34 6.39 5.53
CA ILE A 64 6.17 6.29 6.42
C ILE A 64 5.28 7.51 6.27
N ARG A 65 5.86 8.71 6.32
CA ARG A 65 5.10 9.96 6.21
C ARG A 65 4.34 10.03 4.89
N VAL A 66 5.03 9.81 3.76
CA VAL A 66 4.40 9.87 2.44
C VAL A 66 3.29 8.83 2.30
N VAL A 67 3.50 7.60 2.76
CA VAL A 67 2.49 6.54 2.68
C VAL A 67 1.26 6.89 3.53
N LEU A 68 1.44 7.35 4.78
CA LEU A 68 0.32 7.73 5.62
C LEU A 68 -0.42 8.96 5.08
N ASP A 69 0.31 9.97 4.60
CA ASP A 69 -0.29 11.16 3.97
C ASP A 69 -1.15 10.78 2.75
N LEU A 70 -0.71 9.79 1.95
CA LEU A 70 -1.51 9.25 0.84
C LEU A 70 -2.75 8.48 1.32
N LEU A 71 -2.59 7.60 2.31
CA LEU A 71 -3.68 6.74 2.81
C LEU A 71 -4.78 7.55 3.53
N TYR A 72 -4.43 8.65 4.16
CA TYR A 72 -5.38 9.57 4.80
C TYR A 72 -5.91 10.66 3.87
N GLY A 73 -5.46 10.70 2.61
CA GLY A 73 -5.92 11.67 1.62
C GLY A 73 -5.34 13.07 1.78
N TYR A 74 -4.24 13.23 2.53
CA TYR A 74 -3.50 14.50 2.65
C TYR A 74 -2.56 14.76 1.46
N ALA A 75 -2.22 13.71 0.69
CA ALA A 75 -1.36 13.80 -0.48
C ALA A 75 -2.03 13.20 -1.74
N ASN A 76 -1.57 13.64 -2.92
CA ASN A 76 -2.05 13.16 -4.21
C ASN A 76 -1.19 11.96 -4.69
N SER A 77 -1.83 10.89 -5.15
CA SER A 77 -1.17 9.67 -5.61
C SER A 77 -0.74 9.68 -7.09
N HIS A 78 -0.95 10.77 -7.85
CA HIS A 78 -0.67 10.80 -9.29
C HIS A 78 0.78 10.44 -9.63
N SER A 79 1.75 10.93 -8.86
CA SER A 79 3.18 10.65 -9.11
C SER A 79 3.54 9.19 -8.82
N VAL A 80 3.01 8.61 -7.75
CA VAL A 80 3.27 7.20 -7.36
C VAL A 80 2.50 6.19 -8.21
N ASN A 81 1.36 6.55 -8.79
CA ASN A 81 0.56 5.66 -9.64
C ASN A 81 1.04 5.60 -11.10
N SER A 82 2.14 6.27 -11.44
CA SER A 82 2.73 6.23 -12.78
C SER A 82 3.35 4.85 -13.03
N THR A 83 2.89 4.13 -14.05
CA THR A 83 3.34 2.76 -14.37
C THR A 83 4.18 2.73 -15.64
N LEU A 84 5.32 2.03 -15.60
CA LEU A 84 6.12 1.72 -16.79
C LEU A 84 5.65 0.39 -17.39
N VAL A 85 5.21 0.42 -18.64
CA VAL A 85 4.83 -0.79 -19.39
C VAL A 85 5.97 -1.17 -20.33
N VAL A 86 6.51 -2.38 -20.17
CA VAL A 86 7.57 -2.93 -21.04
C VAL A 86 7.05 -4.21 -21.70
N LEU A 87 7.18 -4.31 -23.01
CA LEU A 87 6.84 -5.51 -23.76
C LEU A 87 8.05 -6.44 -23.81
N ILE A 88 7.92 -7.65 -23.26
CA ILE A 88 8.96 -8.68 -23.34
C ILE A 88 8.61 -9.58 -24.53
N PRO A 89 9.44 -9.61 -25.60
CA PRO A 89 9.18 -10.47 -26.75
C PRO A 89 9.26 -11.93 -26.33
N LYS A 90 8.26 -12.71 -26.75
CA LYS A 90 8.23 -14.16 -26.56
C LYS A 90 9.08 -14.82 -27.65
N VAL A 91 10.03 -15.67 -27.24
CA VAL A 91 10.76 -16.61 -28.11
C VAL A 91 9.91 -17.82 -28.46
#